data_AF-A0A2E8HJ40-F1
#
_entry.id   AF-A0A2E8HJ40-F1
#
_cell.length_a   1.000
_cell.length_b   1.000
_cell.length_c   1.000
_cell.angle_alpha   90.00
_cell.angle_beta   90.00
_cell.angle_gamma   90.00
#
_symmetry.space_group_name_H-M   'P 1'
#
loop_
_entity.id
_entity.type
_entity.pdbx_description
1 polymer ?
#
loop_
_entity_poly.entity_id
_entity_poly.type
_entity_poly.pdbx_seq_one_letter_code
_entity_poly.pdbx_strand_id
1 'polypeptide(L)'
;MSDSPVRFDNLQPARFVDRPNQFLARCRTERGGLVRAFLPNPGRMLELLFPDVTVYLTQEPRRRGKGPAPRKTRYTVVAVERDGRPLFLHTHMTNRVAQYLIEHSRISALADAEIVDSEVTVGRSRFDFLLRERGRLLYLEVKSCTLYGNGVAMFPDAVTERGRKHLLELAEMARQGMRAVVLFVVHTPLVRWFMPDYHTDLAFSRTMLAVRKQLRILPVSVSWTRDFKLSSEVRLLDIPWHYLLREVEDRGSYLLILRLKRKRRVAVGQLGNLLFQKGYYLYVGSAMGNLSPRIARHTRLRKKLHWHVDYLRQVADEVVPLPVVSSKRLECDMASALGELLDPGPPQFGSTDCACPTHLFWSADAPLDSREFHHLLQRFRMKEPDIA
;
A
#
# COMPACT_ATOMS: atom_id res chain seq x y z
N MET A 1 14.39 20.85 -25.76
CA MET A 1 13.06 20.67 -25.14
C MET A 1 13.22 19.66 -24.01
N SER A 2 12.78 19.96 -22.77
CA SER A 2 13.25 19.13 -21.63
C SER A 2 12.76 17.69 -21.69
N ASP A 3 13.68 16.80 -21.31
CA ASP A 3 13.58 15.35 -21.30
C ASP A 3 12.83 14.78 -20.07
N SER A 4 11.68 15.34 -19.69
CA SER A 4 10.92 14.84 -18.51
C SER A 4 9.41 14.94 -18.69
N PRO A 5 8.63 13.89 -18.35
CA PRO A 5 7.16 13.86 -18.48
C PRO A 5 6.43 14.86 -17.58
N VAL A 6 7.11 15.30 -16.51
CA VAL A 6 6.56 16.19 -15.50
C VAL A 6 7.59 17.26 -15.17
N ARG A 7 7.10 18.48 -14.97
CA ARG A 7 7.88 19.61 -14.45
C ARG A 7 7.13 20.21 -13.29
N PHE A 8 7.86 20.54 -12.24
CA PHE A 8 7.33 21.27 -11.11
C PHE A 8 8.16 22.52 -10.94
N ASP A 9 7.49 23.67 -11.04
CA ASP A 9 8.09 24.94 -10.70
C ASP A 9 8.12 25.06 -9.17
N ASN A 10 9.22 25.61 -8.63
CA ASN A 10 9.35 25.92 -7.20
C ASN A 10 9.15 24.72 -6.26
N LEU A 11 9.79 23.59 -6.57
CA LEU A 11 9.90 22.48 -5.62
C LEU A 11 10.70 22.92 -4.40
N GLN A 12 10.14 22.68 -3.22
CA GLN A 12 10.78 22.97 -1.95
C GLN A 12 10.62 21.78 -0.99
N PRO A 13 11.66 21.43 -0.23
CA PRO A 13 11.55 20.46 0.85
C PRO A 13 10.71 21.03 2.01
N ALA A 14 10.02 20.14 2.71
CA ALA A 14 9.31 20.41 3.94
C ALA A 14 9.35 19.18 4.84
N ARG A 15 9.09 19.35 6.13
CA ARG A 15 8.97 18.27 7.11
C ARG A 15 7.51 17.87 7.24
N PHE A 16 7.18 16.60 7.02
CA PHE A 16 5.84 16.09 7.26
C PHE A 16 5.49 16.16 8.75
N VAL A 17 4.26 16.57 9.06
CA VAL A 17 3.76 16.62 10.44
C VAL A 17 2.71 15.54 10.64
N ASP A 18 1.64 15.57 9.84
CA ASP A 18 0.60 14.55 9.85
C ASP A 18 -0.29 14.63 8.59
N ARG A 19 -1.22 13.68 8.51
CA ARG A 19 -2.18 13.55 7.41
C ARG A 19 -3.61 13.48 7.98
N PRO A 20 -4.31 14.62 8.12
CA PRO A 20 -5.65 14.64 8.73
C PRO A 20 -6.71 13.85 7.94
N ASN A 21 -6.51 13.67 6.64
CA ASN A 21 -7.34 12.82 5.79
C ASN A 21 -6.56 12.40 4.53
N GLN A 22 -7.16 11.53 3.71
CA GLN A 22 -6.49 10.94 2.55
C GLN A 22 -5.96 11.95 1.50
N PHE A 23 -6.43 13.20 1.50
CA PHE A 23 -6.07 14.22 0.51
C PHE A 23 -5.32 15.43 1.09
N LEU A 24 -5.03 15.43 2.39
CA LEU A 24 -4.45 16.58 3.06
C LEU A 24 -3.25 16.15 3.91
N ALA A 25 -2.09 16.74 3.63
CA ALA A 25 -0.91 16.67 4.49
C ALA A 25 -0.67 18.04 5.15
N ARG A 26 -0.24 18.02 6.41
CA ARG A 26 0.33 19.17 7.09
C ARG A 26 1.84 19.04 7.11
N CYS A 27 2.53 20.09 6.69
CA CYS A 27 3.99 20.10 6.60
C CYS A 27 4.56 21.39 7.19
N ARG A 28 5.78 21.34 7.72
CA ARG A 28 6.55 22.51 8.15
C ARG A 28 7.57 22.85 7.07
N THR A 29 7.47 24.04 6.48
CA THR A 29 8.47 24.51 5.50
C THR A 29 9.74 24.98 6.21
N GLU A 30 10.85 25.12 5.48
CA GLU A 30 12.11 25.64 6.04
C GLU A 30 11.98 27.03 6.66
N ARG A 31 11.04 27.85 6.16
CA ARG A 31 10.72 29.18 6.72
C ARG A 31 9.89 29.12 8.02
N GLY A 32 9.77 27.95 8.64
CA GLY A 32 9.10 27.71 9.93
C GLY A 32 7.57 27.66 9.88
N GLY A 33 6.94 27.91 8.73
CA GLY A 33 5.48 27.95 8.59
C GLY A 33 4.84 26.57 8.46
N LEU A 34 3.82 26.30 9.28
CA LEU A 34 2.92 25.15 9.07
C LEU A 34 2.04 25.42 7.85
N VAL A 35 2.11 24.54 6.85
CA VAL A 35 1.34 24.64 5.60
C VAL A 35 0.43 23.44 5.41
N ARG A 36 -0.66 23.66 4.68
CA ARG A 36 -1.59 22.62 4.23
C ARG A 36 -1.32 22.32 2.76
N ALA A 37 -0.95 21.09 2.46
CA ALA A 37 -0.66 20.61 1.12
C ALA A 37 -1.70 19.57 0.67
N PHE A 38 -2.16 19.67 -0.57
CA PHE A 38 -2.96 18.62 -1.20
C PHE A 38 -2.07 17.40 -1.43
N LEU A 39 -2.56 16.22 -1.08
CA LEU A 39 -1.89 14.95 -1.32
C LEU A 39 -2.64 14.20 -2.44
N PRO A 40 -2.14 14.26 -3.69
CA PRO A 40 -2.75 13.62 -4.86
C PRO A 40 -2.51 12.10 -4.88
N ASN A 41 -2.68 11.43 -3.74
CA ASN A 41 -2.59 9.99 -3.61
C ASN A 41 -3.56 9.52 -2.51
N PRO A 42 -4.62 8.77 -2.86
CA PRO A 42 -5.59 8.27 -1.89
C PRO A 42 -5.08 7.08 -1.07
N GLY A 43 -3.95 6.48 -1.46
CA GLY A 43 -3.33 5.34 -0.79
C GLY A 43 -3.00 5.61 0.67
N ARG A 44 -2.77 4.57 1.46
CA ARG A 44 -2.56 4.69 2.93
C ARG A 44 -1.20 5.28 3.27
N MET A 45 -0.14 4.91 2.54
CA MET A 45 1.21 5.46 2.68
C MET A 45 1.74 5.47 4.14
N LEU A 46 1.31 4.50 4.95
CA LEU A 46 1.65 4.45 6.38
C LEU A 46 3.14 4.18 6.60
N GLU A 47 3.74 3.42 5.67
CA GLU A 47 5.15 3.09 5.62
C GLU A 47 6.03 4.18 5.00
N LEU A 48 5.43 5.32 4.63
CA LEU A 48 6.10 6.43 3.96
C LEU A 48 6.05 7.73 4.77
N LEU A 49 4.88 8.05 5.30
CA LEU A 49 4.58 9.36 5.90
C LEU A 49 4.76 9.34 7.42
N PHE A 50 5.99 9.10 7.86
CA PHE A 50 6.40 9.23 9.26
C PHE A 50 6.55 10.71 9.65
N PRO A 51 6.27 11.10 10.91
CA PRO A 51 6.62 12.42 11.42
C PRO A 51 8.06 12.80 11.08
N ASP A 52 8.26 14.06 10.69
CA ASP A 52 9.54 14.67 10.29
C ASP A 52 10.21 14.12 9.02
N VAL A 53 9.58 13.17 8.30
CA VAL A 53 10.08 12.75 6.98
C VAL A 53 10.09 13.94 6.02
N THR A 54 11.14 14.03 5.19
CA THR A 54 11.20 15.03 4.14
C THR A 54 10.12 14.73 3.10
N VAL A 55 9.30 15.72 2.79
CA VAL A 55 8.37 15.72 1.66
C VAL A 55 8.68 16.89 0.75
N TYR A 56 8.41 16.72 -0.54
CA TYR A 56 8.66 17.74 -1.54
C TYR A 56 7.34 18.36 -1.96
N LEU A 57 7.26 19.68 -1.80
CA LEU A 57 6.08 20.46 -2.11
C LEU A 57 6.34 21.30 -3.35
N THR A 58 5.37 21.34 -4.26
CA THR A 58 5.30 22.41 -5.26
C THR A 58 4.28 23.45 -4.80
N GLN A 59 4.55 24.71 -5.09
CA GLN A 59 3.60 25.79 -4.87
C GLN A 59 2.78 26.01 -6.14
N GLU A 60 1.46 25.92 -6.00
CA GLU A 60 0.58 26.21 -7.12
C GLU A 60 0.58 27.73 -7.40
N PRO A 61 0.66 28.17 -8.67
CA PRO A 61 0.58 29.58 -9.00
C PRO A 61 -0.76 30.16 -8.51
N ARG A 62 -0.72 31.37 -7.94
CA ARG A 62 -1.94 32.08 -7.54
C ARG A 62 -2.78 32.33 -8.79
N ARG A 63 -3.92 31.65 -8.92
CA ARG A 63 -4.89 31.95 -9.99
C ARG A 63 -5.37 33.40 -9.83
N ARG A 64 -5.02 34.26 -10.80
CA ARG A 64 -5.63 35.58 -10.99
C ARG A 64 -6.64 35.44 -12.15
N GLY A 65 -7.94 35.35 -11.85
CA GLY A 65 -8.98 35.30 -12.89
C GLY A 65 -10.34 34.74 -12.44
N LYS A 66 -11.39 34.97 -13.25
CA LYS A 66 -12.72 34.35 -13.11
C LYS A 66 -12.66 32.90 -13.61
N GLY A 67 -12.74 31.95 -12.68
CA GLY A 67 -12.78 30.52 -12.93
C GLY A 67 -13.33 29.79 -11.69
N PRO A 68 -13.45 28.45 -11.71
CA PRO A 68 -13.96 27.70 -10.57
C PRO A 68 -13.18 28.02 -9.29
N ALA A 69 -13.87 27.96 -8.15
CA ALA A 69 -13.44 28.46 -6.84
C ALA A 69 -11.95 28.22 -6.52
N PRO A 70 -11.26 29.17 -5.86
CA PRO A 70 -9.85 29.03 -5.54
C PRO A 70 -9.59 27.74 -4.74
N ARG A 71 -8.56 26.98 -5.14
CA ARG A 71 -8.15 25.75 -4.44
C ARG A 71 -7.91 26.07 -2.95
N LYS A 72 -8.41 25.20 -2.08
CA LYS A 72 -8.30 25.35 -0.61
C LYS A 72 -6.85 25.24 -0.10
N THR A 73 -5.96 24.61 -0.85
CA THR A 73 -4.54 24.41 -0.50
C THR A 73 -3.64 25.16 -1.48
N ARG A 74 -2.57 25.78 -0.97
CA ARG A 74 -1.57 26.51 -1.77
C ARG A 74 -0.42 25.63 -2.25
N TYR A 75 -0.26 24.46 -1.63
CA TYR A 75 0.80 23.51 -1.91
C TYR A 75 0.22 22.17 -2.34
N THR A 76 1.01 21.43 -3.11
CA THR A 76 0.74 20.04 -3.50
C THR A 76 1.96 19.20 -3.14
N VAL A 77 1.76 18.06 -2.49
CA VAL A 77 2.81 17.07 -2.22
C VAL A 77 3.14 16.36 -3.54
N VAL A 78 4.41 16.40 -3.93
CA VAL A 78 4.93 15.77 -5.15
C VAL A 78 5.57 14.43 -4.83
N ALA A 79 6.35 14.37 -3.75
CA ALA A 79 7.13 13.19 -3.37
C ALA A 79 7.43 13.16 -1.88
N VAL A 80 7.93 12.02 -1.42
CA VAL A 80 8.48 11.80 -0.08
C VAL A 80 9.88 11.23 -0.20
N GLU A 81 10.77 11.59 0.72
CA GLU A 81 12.10 11.00 0.81
C GLU A 81 12.01 9.59 1.39
N ARG A 82 12.55 8.60 0.66
CA ARG A 82 12.66 7.22 1.11
C ARG A 82 13.94 6.59 0.55
N ASP A 83 14.69 5.87 1.39
CA ASP A 83 15.93 5.19 1.01
C ASP A 83 16.95 6.10 0.30
N GLY A 84 17.03 7.37 0.74
CA GLY A 84 17.92 8.40 0.19
C GLY A 84 17.52 8.95 -1.18
N ARG A 85 16.28 8.67 -1.63
CA ARG A 85 15.74 9.04 -2.94
C ARG A 85 14.32 9.62 -2.83
N PRO A 86 13.91 10.49 -3.76
CA PRO A 86 12.53 10.91 -3.86
C PRO A 86 11.65 9.79 -4.42
N LEU A 87 10.62 9.40 -3.66
CA LEU A 87 9.53 8.55 -4.11
C LEU A 87 8.37 9.41 -4.58
N PHE A 88 8.06 9.34 -5.87
CA PHE A 88 6.99 10.13 -6.48
C PHE A 88 5.60 9.69 -5.98
N LEU A 89 4.84 10.65 -5.45
CA LEU A 89 3.52 10.40 -4.87
C LEU A 89 2.38 10.93 -5.75
N HIS A 90 2.64 11.67 -6.83
CA HIS A 90 1.59 12.37 -7.56
C HIS A 90 0.86 11.48 -8.58
N THR A 91 -0.10 10.67 -8.10
CA THR A 91 -0.74 9.62 -8.92
C THR A 91 -1.52 10.18 -10.12
N HIS A 92 -2.08 11.40 -10.03
CA HIS A 92 -2.76 12.03 -11.17
C HIS A 92 -1.83 12.33 -12.36
N MET A 93 -0.51 12.31 -12.15
CA MET A 93 0.48 12.52 -13.21
C MET A 93 1.05 11.21 -13.73
N THR A 94 0.69 10.07 -13.15
CA THR A 94 1.19 8.76 -13.60
C THR A 94 0.79 8.46 -15.04
N ASN A 95 -0.39 8.90 -15.50
CA ASN A 95 -0.78 8.77 -16.92
C ASN A 95 0.21 9.51 -17.85
N ARG A 96 0.70 10.70 -17.45
CA ARG A 96 1.72 11.43 -18.23
C ARG A 96 3.06 10.72 -18.24
N VAL A 97 3.43 10.09 -17.12
CA VAL A 97 4.64 9.25 -17.04
C VAL A 97 4.51 8.05 -17.98
N ALA A 98 3.38 7.34 -17.93
CA ALA A 98 3.10 6.22 -18.82
C ALA A 98 3.12 6.65 -20.30
N GLN A 99 2.48 7.77 -20.64
CA GLN A 99 2.49 8.34 -21.97
C GLN A 99 3.91 8.59 -22.49
N TYR A 100 4.74 9.32 -21.72
CA TYR A 100 6.13 9.59 -22.09
C TYR A 100 6.93 8.30 -22.28
N LEU A 101 6.76 7.33 -21.38
CA LEU A 101 7.44 6.04 -21.47
C LEU A 101 7.09 5.26 -22.74
N ILE A 102 5.83 5.32 -23.18
CA ILE A 102 5.35 4.67 -24.40
C ILE A 102 5.86 5.43 -25.64
N GLU A 103 5.63 6.74 -25.71
CA GLU A 103 6.03 7.59 -26.86
C GLU A 103 7.54 7.56 -27.12
N HIS A 104 8.35 7.42 -26.07
CA HIS A 104 9.82 7.35 -26.17
C HIS A 104 10.35 5.91 -26.18
N SER A 105 9.48 4.90 -26.40
CA SER A 105 9.84 3.48 -26.50
C SER A 105 10.68 2.97 -25.31
N ARG A 106 10.44 3.49 -24.11
CA ARG A 106 11.19 3.15 -22.89
C ARG A 106 10.68 1.87 -22.22
N ILE A 107 9.47 1.42 -22.56
CA ILE A 107 8.92 0.14 -22.11
C ILE A 107 9.17 -0.87 -23.22
N SER A 108 10.17 -1.75 -23.05
CA SER A 108 10.54 -2.75 -24.06
C SER A 108 9.36 -3.61 -24.53
N ALA A 109 8.46 -3.98 -23.60
CA ALA A 109 7.26 -4.76 -23.90
C ALA A 109 6.21 -4.00 -24.75
N LEU A 110 6.33 -2.67 -24.90
CA LEU A 110 5.43 -1.81 -25.67
C LEU A 110 6.20 -0.98 -26.71
N ALA A 111 7.39 -1.42 -27.12
CA ALA A 111 8.24 -0.66 -28.04
C ALA A 111 7.59 -0.41 -29.42
N ASP A 112 6.75 -1.35 -29.89
CA ASP A 112 6.02 -1.24 -31.16
C ASP A 112 4.62 -0.61 -31.00
N ALA A 113 4.31 -0.04 -29.83
CA ALA A 113 2.99 0.49 -29.53
C ALA A 113 2.95 2.03 -29.65
N GLU A 114 1.94 2.53 -30.34
CA GLU A 114 1.67 3.96 -30.50
C GLU A 114 0.39 4.33 -29.77
N ILE A 115 0.35 5.50 -29.14
CA ILE A 115 -0.88 6.02 -28.54
C ILE A 115 -1.78 6.57 -29.65
N VAL A 116 -2.98 6.03 -29.76
CA VAL A 116 -4.01 6.45 -30.72
C VAL A 116 -4.93 7.49 -30.09
N ASP A 117 -5.35 7.23 -28.86
CA ASP A 117 -6.27 8.09 -28.12
C ASP A 117 -6.06 7.93 -26.61
N SER A 118 -6.54 8.89 -25.83
CA SER A 118 -6.45 8.93 -24.38
C SER A 118 -7.83 8.99 -23.75
N GLU A 119 -7.96 8.45 -22.54
CA GLU A 119 -9.17 8.55 -21.74
C GLU A 119 -10.44 7.99 -22.44
N VAL A 120 -10.26 6.85 -23.12
CA VAL A 120 -11.22 6.23 -24.02
C VAL A 120 -12.31 5.49 -23.25
N THR A 121 -13.57 5.74 -23.59
CA THR A 121 -14.72 5.10 -22.95
C THR A 121 -15.17 3.87 -23.73
N VAL A 122 -15.30 2.74 -23.05
CA VAL A 122 -15.89 1.50 -23.58
C VAL A 122 -16.94 0.98 -22.60
N GLY A 123 -18.18 0.89 -23.06
CA GLY A 123 -19.30 0.53 -22.21
C GLY A 123 -19.48 1.53 -21.06
N ARG A 124 -19.25 1.08 -19.82
CA ARG A 124 -19.42 1.90 -18.60
C ARG A 124 -18.09 2.40 -18.02
N SER A 125 -16.97 2.06 -18.66
CA SER A 125 -15.64 2.28 -18.10
C SER A 125 -14.80 3.15 -19.01
N ARG A 126 -13.88 3.88 -18.38
CA ARG A 126 -12.96 4.79 -19.04
C ARG A 126 -11.54 4.28 -18.77
N PHE A 127 -10.83 3.97 -19.85
CA PHE A 127 -9.45 3.49 -19.82
C PHE A 127 -8.49 4.61 -20.20
N ASP A 128 -7.28 4.56 -19.66
CA ASP A 128 -6.34 5.68 -19.78
C ASP A 128 -5.84 5.89 -21.21
N PHE A 129 -5.60 4.82 -21.98
CA PHE A 129 -5.13 4.92 -23.36
C PHE A 129 -5.71 3.83 -24.28
N LEU A 130 -5.87 4.18 -25.55
CA LEU A 130 -5.99 3.24 -26.66
C LEU A 130 -4.68 3.27 -27.44
N LEU A 131 -4.03 2.12 -27.57
CA LEU A 131 -2.81 1.98 -28.34
C LEU A 131 -3.06 1.22 -29.65
N ARG A 132 -2.15 1.38 -30.60
CA ARG A 132 -2.01 0.55 -31.79
C ARG A 132 -0.64 -0.12 -31.74
N GLU A 133 -0.62 -1.45 -31.73
CA GLU A 133 0.61 -2.25 -31.77
C GLU A 133 0.49 -3.25 -32.93
N ARG A 134 1.40 -3.16 -33.89
CA ARG A 134 1.43 -4.04 -35.09
C ARG A 134 0.08 -4.10 -35.82
N GLY A 135 -0.55 -2.94 -36.02
CA GLY A 135 -1.84 -2.80 -36.71
C GLY A 135 -3.08 -3.22 -35.92
N ARG A 136 -2.93 -3.64 -34.66
CA ARG A 136 -4.06 -4.02 -33.79
C ARG A 136 -4.24 -3.05 -32.64
N LEU A 137 -5.49 -2.73 -32.33
CA LEU A 137 -5.84 -1.90 -31.19
C LEU A 137 -5.73 -2.69 -29.87
N LEU A 138 -5.29 -2.01 -28.82
CA LEU A 138 -5.25 -2.52 -27.46
C LEU A 138 -5.54 -1.42 -26.44
N TYR A 139 -6.37 -1.72 -25.46
CA TYR A 139 -6.71 -0.81 -24.37
C TYR A 139 -5.68 -0.91 -23.25
N LEU A 140 -5.26 0.21 -22.70
CA LEU A 140 -4.30 0.27 -21.61
C LEU A 140 -4.88 1.02 -20.42
N GLU A 141 -4.78 0.39 -19.25
CA GLU A 141 -5.06 0.99 -17.95
C GLU A 141 -3.73 1.17 -17.18
N VAL A 142 -3.51 2.35 -16.63
CA VAL A 142 -2.35 2.73 -15.83
C VAL A 142 -2.68 2.65 -14.34
N LYS A 143 -1.75 2.10 -13.57
CA LYS A 143 -1.80 2.07 -12.10
C LYS A 143 -0.50 2.64 -11.54
N SER A 144 -0.60 3.49 -10.53
CA SER A 144 0.57 3.98 -9.78
C SER A 144 0.85 3.07 -8.59
N CYS A 145 2.11 2.68 -8.40
CA CYS A 145 2.56 1.82 -7.33
C CYS A 145 3.72 2.46 -6.55
N THR A 146 3.50 2.72 -5.27
CA THR A 146 4.48 3.33 -4.35
C THR A 146 4.84 2.43 -3.16
N LEU A 147 4.06 1.38 -2.91
CA LEU A 147 4.31 0.42 -1.84
C LEU A 147 5.41 -0.56 -2.29
N TYR A 148 6.51 -0.58 -1.56
CA TYR A 148 7.62 -1.51 -1.77
C TYR A 148 8.36 -1.80 -0.46
N GLY A 149 9.16 -2.87 -0.45
CA GLY A 149 10.01 -3.30 0.66
C GLY A 149 10.69 -4.63 0.31
N ASN A 150 11.91 -4.87 0.84
CA ASN A 150 12.67 -6.12 0.64
C ASN A 150 12.70 -6.63 -0.81
N GLY A 151 13.00 -5.74 -1.78
CA GLY A 151 13.09 -6.12 -3.20
C GLY A 151 11.75 -6.36 -3.92
N VAL A 152 10.61 -6.17 -3.24
CA VAL A 152 9.26 -6.39 -3.76
C VAL A 152 8.47 -5.08 -3.80
N ALA A 153 7.78 -4.81 -4.91
CA ALA A 153 6.70 -3.82 -5.00
C ALA A 153 5.32 -4.50 -4.96
N MET A 154 4.35 -3.88 -4.28
CA MET A 154 3.00 -4.43 -4.18
C MET A 154 1.90 -3.40 -4.48
N PHE A 155 0.82 -3.86 -5.11
CA PHE A 155 -0.37 -3.03 -5.36
C PHE A 155 -1.67 -3.82 -5.12
N PRO A 156 -2.70 -3.23 -4.48
CA PRO A 156 -2.79 -1.85 -4.02
C PRO A 156 -2.33 -1.67 -2.56
N ASP A 157 -2.03 -0.45 -2.13
CA ASP A 157 -1.72 -0.13 -0.73
C ASP A 157 -2.98 0.11 0.14
N ALA A 158 -4.16 -0.01 -0.47
CA ALA A 158 -5.48 0.06 0.17
C ALA A 158 -6.49 -0.76 -0.65
N VAL A 159 -7.53 -1.29 0.00
CA VAL A 159 -8.62 -2.01 -0.68
C VAL A 159 -9.20 -1.16 -1.84
N THR A 160 -9.29 -1.75 -3.04
CA THR A 160 -9.66 -1.05 -4.28
C THR A 160 -10.69 -1.81 -5.11
N GLU A 161 -11.96 -1.65 -4.76
CA GLU A 161 -13.06 -2.23 -5.55
C GLU A 161 -13.09 -1.67 -6.98
N ARG A 162 -12.69 -0.40 -7.18
CA ARG A 162 -12.55 0.20 -8.52
C ARG A 162 -11.47 -0.50 -9.35
N GLY A 163 -10.28 -0.70 -8.78
CA GLY A 163 -9.20 -1.39 -9.47
C GLY A 163 -9.58 -2.82 -9.86
N ARG A 164 -10.27 -3.52 -8.96
CA ARG A 164 -10.79 -4.87 -9.21
C ARG A 164 -11.82 -4.90 -10.36
N LYS A 165 -12.77 -3.96 -10.37
CA LYS A 165 -13.77 -3.84 -11.46
C LYS A 165 -13.11 -3.60 -12.82
N HIS A 166 -12.13 -2.71 -12.88
CA HIS A 166 -11.39 -2.44 -14.13
C HIS A 166 -10.68 -3.71 -14.64
N LEU A 167 -10.09 -4.54 -13.77
CA LEU A 167 -9.49 -5.82 -14.19
C LEU A 167 -10.52 -6.78 -14.79
N LEU A 168 -11.71 -6.89 -14.19
CA LEU A 168 -12.78 -7.75 -14.68
C LEU A 168 -13.31 -7.26 -16.04
N GLU A 169 -13.48 -5.96 -16.20
CA GLU A 169 -13.96 -5.34 -17.45
C GLU A 169 -12.95 -5.51 -18.58
N LEU A 170 -11.66 -5.27 -18.32
CA LEU A 170 -10.60 -5.53 -19.30
C LEU A 170 -10.55 -7.01 -19.68
N ALA A 171 -10.72 -7.92 -18.71
CA ALA A 171 -10.71 -9.35 -18.98
C ALA A 171 -11.90 -9.79 -19.83
N GLU A 172 -13.06 -9.15 -19.63
CA GLU A 172 -14.25 -9.38 -20.45
C GLU A 172 -14.07 -8.86 -21.88
N MET A 173 -13.53 -7.65 -22.04
CA MET A 173 -13.14 -7.12 -23.35
C MET A 173 -12.14 -8.05 -24.05
N ALA A 174 -11.19 -8.61 -23.30
CA ALA A 174 -10.22 -9.57 -23.84
C ALA A 174 -10.86 -10.85 -24.36
N ARG A 175 -11.91 -11.36 -23.69
CA ARG A 175 -12.70 -12.51 -24.19
C ARG A 175 -13.47 -12.19 -25.46
N GLN A 176 -13.84 -10.94 -25.67
CA GLN A 176 -14.53 -10.46 -26.86
C GLN A 176 -13.57 -10.16 -28.03
N GLY A 177 -12.30 -10.57 -27.91
CA GLY A 177 -11.30 -10.43 -28.97
C GLY A 177 -10.54 -9.10 -28.96
N MET A 178 -10.84 -8.20 -28.01
CA MET A 178 -10.03 -7.00 -27.81
C MET A 178 -8.71 -7.35 -27.12
N ARG A 179 -7.69 -6.51 -27.26
CA ARG A 179 -6.44 -6.67 -26.51
C ARG A 179 -6.43 -5.68 -25.35
N ALA A 180 -5.93 -6.10 -24.20
CA ALA A 180 -5.93 -5.29 -22.99
C ALA A 180 -4.59 -5.39 -22.25
N VAL A 181 -4.13 -4.26 -21.73
CA VAL A 181 -2.89 -4.10 -20.96
C VAL A 181 -3.20 -3.40 -19.65
N VAL A 182 -2.59 -3.88 -18.57
CA VAL A 182 -2.53 -3.16 -17.30
C VAL A 182 -1.07 -2.82 -17.03
N LEU A 183 -0.75 -1.54 -17.04
CA LEU A 183 0.58 -1.00 -16.78
C LEU A 183 0.68 -0.50 -15.35
N PHE A 184 1.49 -1.16 -14.53
CA PHE A 184 1.83 -0.66 -13.19
C PHE A 184 3.12 0.14 -13.27
N VAL A 185 3.04 1.45 -13.03
CA VAL A 185 4.23 2.31 -12.92
C VAL A 185 4.70 2.27 -11.46
N VAL A 186 5.79 1.56 -11.22
CA VAL A 186 6.41 1.38 -9.90
C VAL A 186 7.48 2.45 -9.71
N HIS A 187 7.24 3.39 -8.79
CA HIS A 187 8.06 4.60 -8.66
C HIS A 187 9.38 4.40 -7.87
N THR A 188 9.92 3.18 -7.85
CA THR A 188 11.20 2.84 -7.22
C THR A 188 12.04 1.90 -8.09
N PRO A 189 13.36 2.10 -8.19
CA PRO A 189 14.27 1.15 -8.83
C PRO A 189 14.79 0.07 -7.86
N LEU A 190 14.38 0.05 -6.60
CA LEU A 190 14.95 -0.84 -5.56
C LEU A 190 14.25 -2.19 -5.48
N VAL A 191 13.54 -2.58 -6.53
CA VAL A 191 12.73 -3.79 -6.58
C VAL A 191 13.04 -4.62 -7.81
N ARG A 192 12.87 -5.93 -7.66
CA ARG A 192 12.93 -6.92 -8.72
C ARG A 192 11.55 -7.52 -9.00
N TRP A 193 10.75 -7.68 -7.96
CA TRP A 193 9.47 -8.37 -8.01
C TRP A 193 8.30 -7.40 -7.95
N PHE A 194 7.23 -7.74 -8.66
CA PHE A 194 5.93 -7.12 -8.50
C PHE A 194 4.88 -8.17 -8.13
N MET A 195 4.08 -7.89 -7.11
CA MET A 195 3.01 -8.78 -6.65
C MET A 195 1.75 -7.97 -6.36
N PRO A 196 0.54 -8.52 -6.57
CA PRO A 196 -0.63 -7.88 -5.99
C PRO A 196 -0.55 -7.94 -4.46
N ASP A 197 -0.91 -6.87 -3.75
CA ASP A 197 -0.93 -6.85 -2.28
C ASP A 197 -2.08 -7.70 -1.74
N TYR A 198 -1.85 -9.01 -1.67
CA TYR A 198 -2.80 -9.98 -1.13
C TYR A 198 -2.94 -9.91 0.40
N HIS A 199 -2.10 -9.15 1.10
CA HIS A 199 -2.32 -8.85 2.52
C HIS A 199 -3.38 -7.75 2.67
N THR A 200 -3.33 -6.71 1.85
CA THR A 200 -4.25 -5.58 1.94
C THR A 200 -5.57 -5.82 1.21
N ASP A 201 -5.54 -6.38 0.00
CA ASP A 201 -6.73 -6.62 -0.83
C ASP A 201 -6.69 -7.99 -1.50
N LEU A 202 -7.07 -9.02 -0.74
CA LEU A 202 -7.15 -10.40 -1.23
C LEU A 202 -8.12 -10.55 -2.42
N ALA A 203 -9.18 -9.74 -2.51
CA ALA A 203 -10.15 -9.81 -3.59
C ALA A 203 -9.57 -9.29 -4.91
N PHE A 204 -8.83 -8.17 -4.87
CA PHE A 204 -8.07 -7.67 -6.01
C PHE A 204 -7.03 -8.70 -6.45
N SER A 205 -6.24 -9.24 -5.52
CA SER A 205 -5.18 -10.21 -5.84
C SER A 205 -5.73 -11.48 -6.50
N ARG A 206 -6.80 -12.07 -5.96
CA ARG A 206 -7.49 -13.21 -6.59
C ARG A 206 -8.00 -12.89 -7.99
N THR A 207 -8.54 -11.69 -8.18
CA THR A 207 -9.02 -11.22 -9.48
C THR A 207 -7.86 -11.13 -10.48
N MET A 208 -6.76 -10.49 -10.10
CA MET A 208 -5.56 -10.39 -10.94
C MET A 208 -5.01 -11.77 -11.33
N LEU A 209 -4.95 -12.72 -10.39
CA LEU A 209 -4.55 -14.09 -10.68
C LEU A 209 -5.50 -14.79 -11.65
N ALA A 210 -6.81 -14.60 -11.49
CA ALA A 210 -7.83 -15.22 -12.35
C ALA A 210 -7.75 -14.69 -13.79
N VAL A 211 -7.44 -13.40 -13.98
CA VAL A 211 -7.39 -12.75 -15.30
C VAL A 211 -6.00 -12.74 -15.96
N ARG A 212 -4.98 -13.33 -15.32
CA ARG A 212 -3.57 -13.24 -15.73
C ARG A 212 -3.25 -13.78 -17.12
N LYS A 213 -4.09 -14.68 -17.65
CA LYS A 213 -3.93 -15.27 -18.99
C LYS A 213 -4.64 -14.45 -20.07
N GLN A 214 -5.59 -13.60 -19.67
CA GLN A 214 -6.37 -12.76 -20.58
C GLN A 214 -5.74 -11.37 -20.77
N LEU A 215 -5.03 -10.88 -19.76
CA LEU A 215 -4.46 -9.53 -19.75
C LEU A 215 -2.92 -9.56 -19.85
N ARG A 216 -2.35 -8.61 -20.60
CA ARG A 216 -0.93 -8.30 -20.50
C ARG A 216 -0.71 -7.42 -19.27
N ILE A 217 -0.05 -7.96 -18.25
CA ILE A 217 0.21 -7.26 -17.00
C ILE A 217 1.68 -6.86 -16.99
N LEU A 218 1.93 -5.55 -17.02
CA LEU A 218 3.27 -4.98 -17.19
C LEU A 218 3.62 -4.09 -16.00
N PRO A 219 4.36 -4.60 -15.00
CA PRO A 219 4.92 -3.77 -13.96
C PRO A 219 6.28 -3.21 -14.38
N VAL A 220 6.38 -1.89 -14.43
CA VAL A 220 7.56 -1.17 -14.90
C VAL A 220 8.10 -0.33 -13.76
N SER A 221 9.33 -0.62 -13.32
CA SER A 221 10.03 0.23 -12.37
C SER A 221 10.65 1.43 -13.07
N VAL A 222 10.45 2.59 -12.48
CA VAL A 222 11.10 3.85 -12.86
C VAL A 222 11.80 4.46 -11.65
N SER A 223 12.76 5.34 -11.91
CA SER A 223 13.41 6.12 -10.87
C SER A 223 13.33 7.61 -11.15
N TRP A 224 13.43 8.38 -10.07
CA TRP A 224 13.37 9.82 -10.09
C TRP A 224 14.68 10.39 -9.56
N THR A 225 15.22 11.36 -10.28
CA THR A 225 16.35 12.16 -9.79
C THR A 225 15.88 13.13 -8.71
N ARG A 226 16.82 13.73 -7.98
CA ARG A 226 16.51 14.73 -6.93
C ARG A 226 15.86 16.01 -7.47
N ASP A 227 16.06 16.32 -8.74
CA ASP A 227 15.37 17.39 -9.47
C ASP A 227 14.06 16.91 -10.13
N PHE A 228 13.55 15.73 -9.73
CA PHE A 228 12.26 15.16 -10.15
C PHE A 228 12.14 14.94 -11.65
N LYS A 229 13.27 14.65 -12.32
CA LYS A 229 13.28 14.14 -13.68
C LYS A 229 13.18 12.63 -13.64
N LEU A 230 12.47 12.07 -14.62
CA LEU A 230 12.43 10.64 -14.82
C LEU A 230 13.80 10.18 -15.32
N SER A 231 14.39 9.17 -14.65
CA SER A 231 15.60 8.54 -15.14
C SER A 231 15.35 7.79 -16.45
N SER A 232 16.39 7.64 -17.27
CA SER A 232 16.35 6.77 -18.45
C SER A 232 16.27 5.29 -18.09
N GLU A 233 16.62 4.92 -16.86
CA GLU A 233 16.56 3.55 -16.37
C GLU A 233 15.11 3.11 -16.12
N VAL A 234 14.63 2.24 -16.99
CA VAL A 234 13.29 1.66 -16.96
C VAL A 234 13.44 0.15 -17.05
N ARG A 235 12.86 -0.58 -16.10
CA ARG A 235 12.96 -2.06 -16.06
C ARG A 235 11.59 -2.69 -15.90
N LEU A 236 11.35 -3.74 -16.67
CA LEU A 236 10.20 -4.61 -16.48
C LEU A 236 10.47 -5.49 -15.25
N LEU A 237 9.52 -5.57 -14.32
CA LEU A 237 9.63 -6.39 -13.11
C LEU A 237 9.04 -7.77 -13.33
N ASP A 238 9.56 -8.75 -12.61
CA ASP A 238 9.06 -10.11 -12.66
C ASP A 238 7.81 -10.28 -11.78
N ILE A 239 6.81 -11.01 -12.27
CA ILE A 239 5.66 -11.44 -11.47
C ILE A 239 5.80 -12.93 -11.17
N PRO A 240 5.97 -13.33 -9.90
CA PRO A 240 6.23 -14.72 -9.54
C PRO A 240 4.92 -15.53 -9.47
N TRP A 241 4.31 -15.82 -10.62
CA TRP A 241 2.97 -16.42 -10.70
C TRP A 241 2.83 -17.74 -9.92
N HIS A 242 3.84 -18.62 -9.94
CA HIS A 242 3.81 -19.89 -9.21
C HIS A 242 3.79 -19.69 -7.69
N TYR A 243 4.58 -18.74 -7.18
CA TYR A 243 4.56 -18.34 -5.78
C TYR A 243 3.18 -17.78 -5.39
N LEU A 244 2.64 -16.88 -6.21
CA LEU A 244 1.33 -16.26 -5.96
C LEU A 244 0.18 -17.27 -5.94
N LEU A 245 0.21 -18.30 -6.78
CA LEU A 245 -0.82 -19.35 -6.77
C LEU A 245 -0.86 -20.12 -5.44
N ARG A 246 0.24 -20.17 -4.67
CA ARG A 246 0.29 -20.82 -3.35
C ARG A 246 -0.07 -19.87 -2.21
N GLU A 247 0.33 -18.61 -2.31
CA GLU A 247 0.16 -17.64 -1.22
C GLU A 247 -1.20 -16.95 -1.21
N VAL A 248 -1.82 -16.68 -2.36
CA VAL A 248 -3.05 -15.85 -2.48
C VAL A 248 -4.31 -16.66 -2.08
N GLU A 249 -4.36 -17.06 -0.82
CA GLU A 249 -5.46 -17.77 -0.18
C GLU A 249 -5.91 -17.08 1.11
N ASP A 250 -7.12 -17.38 1.60
CA ASP A 250 -7.66 -16.76 2.82
C ASP A 250 -7.13 -17.46 4.08
N ARG A 251 -5.81 -17.48 4.22
CA ARG A 251 -5.07 -18.16 5.29
C ARG A 251 -3.80 -17.41 5.66
N GLY A 252 -3.34 -17.58 6.89
CA GLY A 252 -2.06 -17.04 7.35
C GLY A 252 -2.11 -16.57 8.80
N SER A 253 -1.27 -15.58 9.12
CA SER A 253 -1.20 -14.93 10.42
C SER A 253 -1.81 -13.53 10.38
N TYR A 254 -1.97 -12.89 11.53
CA TYR A 254 -2.45 -11.51 11.63
C TYR A 254 -1.93 -10.82 12.89
N LEU A 255 -1.87 -9.50 12.84
CA LEU A 255 -1.76 -8.64 14.00
C LEU A 255 -3.09 -7.92 14.26
N LEU A 256 -3.41 -7.69 15.52
CA LEU A 256 -4.41 -6.73 15.94
C LEU A 256 -3.75 -5.67 16.79
N ILE A 257 -3.82 -4.41 16.37
CA ILE A 257 -3.42 -3.27 17.19
C ILE A 257 -4.67 -2.78 17.93
N LEU A 258 -4.70 -2.91 19.25
CA LEU A 258 -5.77 -2.45 20.13
C LEU A 258 -5.31 -1.25 20.94
N ARG A 259 -6.08 -0.16 20.96
CA ARG A 259 -5.73 1.04 21.75
C ARG A 259 -6.56 1.12 23.01
N LEU A 260 -5.91 1.38 24.15
CA LEU A 260 -6.55 1.76 25.41
C LEU A 260 -6.21 3.22 25.76
N LYS A 261 -7.21 4.10 25.80
CA LYS A 261 -7.07 5.53 26.16
C LYS A 261 -6.89 5.75 27.65
N ARG A 262 -7.24 4.77 28.48
CA ARG A 262 -7.04 4.75 29.93
C ARG A 262 -6.80 3.33 30.41
N LYS A 263 -6.14 3.19 31.56
CA LYS A 263 -5.94 1.93 32.28
C LYS A 263 -7.27 1.17 32.47
N ARG A 264 -7.23 -0.16 32.35
CA ARG A 264 -8.40 -1.06 32.47
C ARG A 264 -8.05 -2.29 33.28
N ARG A 265 -8.97 -2.72 34.14
CA ARG A 265 -8.98 -4.06 34.72
C ARG A 265 -9.95 -4.91 33.90
N VAL A 266 -9.52 -6.08 33.44
CA VAL A 266 -10.31 -6.96 32.57
C VAL A 266 -10.23 -8.38 33.10
N ALA A 267 -11.38 -9.04 33.27
CA ALA A 267 -11.46 -10.46 33.55
C ALA A 267 -11.29 -11.24 32.23
N VAL A 268 -10.15 -11.91 32.05
CA VAL A 268 -9.77 -12.59 30.80
C VAL A 268 -9.84 -14.10 30.98
N GLY A 269 -11.03 -14.68 30.81
CA GLY A 269 -11.23 -16.14 30.85
C GLY A 269 -10.53 -16.81 32.03
N GLN A 270 -9.70 -17.81 31.75
CA GLN A 270 -8.93 -18.56 32.76
C GLN A 270 -7.72 -17.77 33.32
N LEU A 271 -7.27 -16.70 32.66
CA LEU A 271 -6.18 -15.84 33.16
C LEU A 271 -6.64 -14.89 34.29
N GLY A 272 -7.93 -14.88 34.63
CA GLY A 272 -8.46 -14.09 35.73
C GLY A 272 -8.40 -12.58 35.47
N ASN A 273 -8.24 -11.81 36.55
CA ASN A 273 -8.29 -10.34 36.50
C ASN A 273 -6.92 -9.73 36.18
N LEU A 274 -6.76 -9.25 34.96
CA LEU A 274 -5.54 -8.61 34.48
C LEU A 274 -5.69 -7.09 34.43
N LEU A 275 -4.57 -6.39 34.61
CA LEU A 275 -4.49 -4.93 34.57
C LEU A 275 -3.73 -4.47 33.32
N PHE A 276 -4.44 -3.80 32.42
CA PHE A 276 -3.89 -3.24 31.19
C PHE A 276 -3.69 -1.73 31.35
N GLN A 277 -2.49 -1.25 31.03
CA GLN A 277 -2.14 0.17 31.05
C GLN A 277 -2.76 0.91 29.86
N LYS A 278 -2.75 2.24 29.92
CA LYS A 278 -3.01 3.07 28.74
C LYS A 278 -1.90 2.81 27.71
N GLY A 279 -2.25 2.72 26.42
CA GLY A 279 -1.28 2.52 25.34
C GLY A 279 -1.85 1.67 24.21
N TYR A 280 -0.96 1.04 23.45
CA TYR A 280 -1.27 0.17 22.33
C TYR A 280 -0.87 -1.26 22.65
N TYR A 281 -1.73 -2.20 22.29
CA TYR A 281 -1.53 -3.62 22.47
C TYR A 281 -1.50 -4.30 21.11
N LEU A 282 -0.45 -5.05 20.81
CA LEU A 282 -0.31 -5.82 19.58
C LEU A 282 -0.50 -7.29 19.90
N TYR A 283 -1.57 -7.86 19.36
CA TYR A 283 -1.86 -9.29 19.49
C TYR A 283 -1.53 -10.02 18.19
N VAL A 284 -0.80 -11.13 18.29
CA VAL A 284 -0.50 -12.02 17.17
C VAL A 284 -1.44 -13.23 17.22
N GLY A 285 -1.96 -13.63 16.07
CA GLY A 285 -2.66 -14.90 15.93
C GLY A 285 -2.55 -15.48 14.53
N SER A 286 -3.06 -16.69 14.33
CA SER A 286 -3.17 -17.32 13.01
C SER A 286 -4.54 -17.92 12.71
N ALA A 287 -4.81 -18.09 11.42
CA ALA A 287 -5.95 -18.80 10.90
C ALA A 287 -5.58 -19.39 9.52
N MET A 288 -5.34 -20.69 9.49
CA MET A 288 -4.88 -21.38 8.27
C MET A 288 -6.01 -21.83 7.32
N GLY A 289 -7.27 -21.65 7.70
CA GLY A 289 -8.42 -22.03 6.86
C GLY A 289 -9.44 -20.92 6.59
N ASN A 290 -9.46 -19.84 7.38
CA ASN A 290 -10.46 -18.77 7.31
C ASN A 290 -9.91 -17.48 7.95
N LEU A 291 -8.87 -16.89 7.37
CA LEU A 291 -8.18 -15.71 7.93
C LEU A 291 -9.10 -14.51 8.04
N SER A 292 -9.78 -14.13 6.96
CA SER A 292 -10.66 -12.96 6.93
C SER A 292 -11.82 -13.09 7.93
N PRO A 293 -12.56 -14.22 8.01
CA PRO A 293 -13.55 -14.43 9.06
C PRO A 293 -12.99 -14.37 10.48
N ARG A 294 -11.77 -14.90 10.72
CA ARG A 294 -11.13 -14.85 12.05
C ARG A 294 -10.84 -13.41 12.47
N ILE A 295 -10.26 -12.61 11.59
CA ILE A 295 -9.98 -11.20 11.83
C ILE A 295 -11.28 -10.42 12.05
N ALA A 296 -12.28 -10.61 11.18
CA ALA A 296 -13.59 -9.95 11.28
C ALA A 296 -14.28 -10.28 12.61
N ARG A 297 -14.14 -11.51 13.09
CA ARG A 297 -14.62 -11.88 14.41
C ARG A 297 -13.92 -11.07 15.49
N HIS A 298 -12.59 -10.97 15.49
CA HIS A 298 -11.86 -10.26 16.54
C HIS A 298 -12.09 -8.76 16.53
N THR A 299 -12.36 -8.14 15.38
CA THR A 299 -12.67 -6.70 15.32
C THR A 299 -14.06 -6.34 15.85
N ARG A 300 -15.03 -7.27 15.79
CA ARG A 300 -16.41 -7.08 16.30
C ARG A 300 -16.42 -6.82 17.81
N LEU A 301 -17.38 -6.05 18.32
CA LEU A 301 -17.59 -5.87 19.78
C LEU A 301 -18.54 -6.93 20.36
N ARG A 302 -19.74 -7.05 19.78
CA ARG A 302 -20.78 -7.98 20.24
C ARG A 302 -20.48 -9.39 19.72
N LYS A 303 -20.13 -10.32 20.61
CA LYS A 303 -19.89 -11.75 20.31
C LYS A 303 -19.86 -12.56 21.61
N LYS A 304 -20.05 -13.88 21.50
CA LYS A 304 -19.66 -14.82 22.57
C LYS A 304 -18.14 -14.81 22.69
N LEU A 305 -17.60 -14.50 23.85
CA LEU A 305 -16.14 -14.47 24.08
C LEU A 305 -15.57 -15.88 24.08
N HIS A 306 -14.41 -16.05 23.45
CA HIS A 306 -13.74 -17.35 23.36
C HIS A 306 -12.22 -17.21 23.50
N TRP A 307 -11.59 -16.35 22.70
CA TRP A 307 -10.15 -16.10 22.78
C TRP A 307 -9.81 -14.99 23.77
N HIS A 308 -8.64 -15.03 24.39
CA HIS A 308 -8.19 -13.99 25.33
C HIS A 308 -8.30 -12.57 24.73
N VAL A 309 -7.94 -12.40 23.47
CA VAL A 309 -8.05 -11.11 22.77
C VAL A 309 -9.50 -10.62 22.61
N ASP A 310 -10.50 -11.52 22.61
CA ASP A 310 -11.91 -11.12 22.54
C ASP A 310 -12.30 -10.31 23.79
N TYR A 311 -11.75 -10.63 24.97
CA TYR A 311 -11.99 -9.90 26.23
C TYR A 311 -11.34 -8.51 26.19
N LEU A 312 -10.07 -8.43 25.76
CA LEU A 312 -9.38 -7.16 25.61
C LEU A 312 -10.06 -6.27 24.57
N ARG A 313 -10.56 -6.86 23.47
CA ARG A 313 -11.30 -6.14 22.45
C ARG A 313 -12.54 -5.42 23.00
N GLN A 314 -13.24 -5.99 23.99
CA GLN A 314 -14.45 -5.37 24.55
C GLN A 314 -14.19 -4.01 25.18
N VAL A 315 -13.00 -3.81 25.74
CA VAL A 315 -12.62 -2.57 26.43
C VAL A 315 -11.74 -1.65 25.58
N ALA A 316 -11.29 -2.13 24.41
CA ALA A 316 -10.45 -1.37 23.50
C ALA A 316 -11.24 -0.28 22.77
N ASP A 317 -10.69 0.94 22.79
CA ASP A 317 -11.28 2.11 22.16
C ASP A 317 -11.22 2.01 20.64
N GLU A 318 -10.11 1.51 20.11
CA GLU A 318 -9.84 1.35 18.67
C GLU A 318 -9.21 -0.03 18.41
N VAL A 319 -9.47 -0.60 17.23
CA VAL A 319 -8.83 -1.83 16.76
C VAL A 319 -8.45 -1.69 15.29
N VAL A 320 -7.21 -2.01 14.95
CA VAL A 320 -6.70 -2.03 13.57
C VAL A 320 -6.17 -3.42 13.27
N PRO A 321 -6.79 -4.16 12.35
CA PRO A 321 -6.26 -5.45 11.91
C PRO A 321 -5.19 -5.28 10.84
N LEU A 322 -4.12 -6.08 10.93
CA LEU A 322 -3.07 -6.18 9.92
C LEU A 322 -2.91 -7.67 9.53
N PRO A 323 -3.63 -8.14 8.49
CA PRO A 323 -3.46 -9.50 7.97
C PRO A 323 -2.04 -9.74 7.44
N VAL A 324 -1.54 -10.95 7.63
CA VAL A 324 -0.30 -11.48 7.02
C VAL A 324 -0.67 -12.81 6.36
N VAL A 325 -1.35 -12.70 5.21
CA VAL A 325 -1.66 -13.84 4.35
C VAL A 325 -0.40 -14.63 4.01
N SER A 326 -0.40 -15.93 4.27
CA SER A 326 0.70 -16.81 3.87
C SER A 326 0.26 -18.27 3.87
N SER A 327 0.90 -19.09 3.04
CA SER A 327 0.77 -20.55 3.09
C SER A 327 1.35 -21.17 4.38
N LYS A 328 2.26 -20.46 5.06
CA LYS A 328 2.90 -20.91 6.31
C LYS A 328 2.23 -20.25 7.51
N ARG A 329 2.21 -20.96 8.65
CA ARG A 329 1.83 -20.38 9.94
C ARG A 329 3.04 -19.61 10.49
N LEU A 330 2.94 -18.27 10.55
CA LEU A 330 4.04 -17.38 10.97
C LEU A 330 3.83 -16.78 12.38
N GLU A 331 2.87 -17.32 13.14
CA GLU A 331 2.44 -16.77 14.43
C GLU A 331 3.57 -16.65 15.45
N CYS A 332 4.29 -17.74 15.72
CA CYS A 332 5.38 -17.73 16.70
C CYS A 332 6.55 -16.85 16.24
N ASP A 333 6.89 -16.88 14.94
CA ASP A 333 7.96 -16.05 14.38
C ASP A 333 7.64 -14.55 14.54
N MET A 334 6.38 -14.17 14.29
CA MET A 334 5.91 -12.81 14.48
C MET A 334 5.88 -12.41 15.96
N ALA A 335 5.47 -13.32 16.85
CA ALA A 335 5.50 -13.06 18.29
C ALA A 335 6.94 -12.84 18.79
N SER A 336 7.89 -13.67 18.35
CA SER A 336 9.31 -13.50 18.67
C SER A 336 9.83 -12.14 18.20
N ALA A 337 9.58 -11.77 16.95
CA ALA A 337 10.03 -10.50 16.39
C ALA A 337 9.42 -9.28 17.11
N LEU A 338 8.15 -9.36 17.54
CA LEU A 338 7.54 -8.28 18.32
C LEU A 338 8.13 -8.16 19.72
N GLY A 339 8.52 -9.27 20.34
CA GLY A 339 9.18 -9.27 21.66
C GLY A 339 10.55 -8.60 21.67
N GLU A 340 11.22 -8.48 20.51
CA GLU A 340 12.46 -7.71 20.38
C GLU A 340 12.23 -6.20 20.33
N LEU A 341 11.01 -5.76 19.98
CA LEU A 341 10.67 -4.36 19.76
C LEU A 341 9.78 -3.76 20.86
N LEU A 342 8.96 -4.59 21.51
CA LEU A 342 7.85 -4.16 22.36
C LEU A 342 7.87 -4.90 23.70
N ASP A 343 7.29 -4.26 24.72
CA ASP A 343 7.19 -4.87 26.03
C ASP A 343 6.22 -6.06 26.00
N PRO A 344 6.56 -7.20 26.63
CA PRO A 344 5.66 -8.33 26.69
C PRO A 344 4.42 -8.01 27.53
N GLY A 345 3.27 -8.46 27.06
CA GLY A 345 2.03 -8.46 27.81
C GLY A 345 1.97 -9.58 28.87
N PRO A 346 0.79 -9.82 29.45
CA PRO A 346 0.61 -10.87 30.45
C PRO A 346 1.06 -12.26 29.92
N PRO A 347 1.70 -13.08 30.77
CA PRO A 347 2.09 -14.44 30.40
C PRO A 347 0.91 -15.29 29.92
N GLN A 348 1.19 -16.23 29.01
CA GLN A 348 0.25 -17.17 28.40
C GLN A 348 -0.93 -16.50 27.66
N PHE A 349 -0.87 -15.19 27.38
CA PHE A 349 -1.92 -14.49 26.66
C PHE A 349 -1.95 -14.91 25.19
N GLY A 350 -2.79 -15.89 24.89
CA GLY A 350 -3.05 -16.35 23.53
C GLY A 350 -1.97 -17.27 22.96
N SER A 351 -1.13 -17.84 23.84
CA SER A 351 -0.05 -18.78 23.52
C SER A 351 -0.24 -20.14 24.21
N THR A 352 -1.49 -20.55 24.45
CA THR A 352 -1.82 -21.79 25.20
C THR A 352 -1.43 -23.06 24.46
N ASP A 353 -1.27 -23.00 23.13
CA ASP A 353 -0.93 -24.11 22.24
C ASP A 353 0.53 -24.05 21.74
N CYS A 354 1.37 -23.19 22.32
CA CYS A 354 2.78 -23.07 21.98
C CYS A 354 3.66 -22.74 23.20
N ALA A 355 4.98 -22.70 23.01
CA ALA A 355 5.93 -22.38 24.08
C ALA A 355 6.20 -20.87 24.24
N CYS A 356 5.51 -20.00 23.47
CA CYS A 356 5.74 -18.57 23.55
C CYS A 356 5.29 -18.02 24.91
N PRO A 357 6.09 -17.13 25.55
CA PRO A 357 5.72 -16.52 26.83
C PRO A 357 4.38 -15.77 26.75
N THR A 358 4.11 -15.11 25.62
CA THR A 358 2.86 -14.41 25.33
C THR A 358 2.76 -14.13 23.83
N HIS A 359 1.54 -13.96 23.30
CA HIS A 359 1.29 -13.42 21.95
C HIS A 359 0.73 -11.98 22.00
N LEU A 360 0.77 -11.34 23.17
CA LEU A 360 0.35 -9.95 23.35
C LEU A 360 1.55 -9.09 23.76
N PHE A 361 1.73 -7.96 23.10
CA PHE A 361 2.80 -7.00 23.36
C PHE A 361 2.23 -5.61 23.59
N TRP A 362 2.97 -4.73 24.26
CA TRP A 362 2.53 -3.39 24.64
C TRP A 362 3.53 -2.32 24.18
N SER A 363 2.99 -1.14 23.85
CA SER A 363 3.76 0.07 23.62
C SER A 363 3.01 1.28 24.18
N ALA A 364 3.75 2.25 24.71
CA ALA A 364 3.19 3.56 25.06
C ALA A 364 2.79 4.36 23.80
N ASP A 365 3.59 4.22 22.73
CA ASP A 365 3.48 4.99 21.50
C ASP A 365 2.75 4.21 20.40
N ALA A 366 2.26 4.92 19.39
CA ALA A 366 1.52 4.31 18.29
C ALA A 366 2.46 3.49 17.40
N PRO A 367 2.28 2.16 17.28
CA PRO A 367 3.21 1.33 16.49
C PRO A 367 3.23 1.71 15.01
N LEU A 368 2.12 2.22 14.48
CA LEU A 368 2.03 2.66 13.07
C LEU A 368 2.84 3.92 12.77
N ASP A 369 3.33 4.63 13.79
CA ASP A 369 4.21 5.78 13.62
C ASP A 369 5.71 5.39 13.74
N SER A 370 6.02 4.13 14.08
CA SER A 370 7.40 3.62 14.23
C SER A 370 7.92 2.99 12.94
N ARG A 371 9.10 3.45 12.49
CA ARG A 371 9.79 2.89 11.32
C ARG A 371 10.16 1.43 11.53
N GLU A 372 10.62 1.10 12.73
CA GLU A 372 11.05 -0.24 13.15
C GLU A 372 9.88 -1.23 13.05
N PHE A 373 8.68 -0.83 13.49
CA PHE A 373 7.49 -1.65 13.37
C PHE A 373 7.11 -1.89 11.89
N HIS A 374 7.20 -0.86 11.03
CA HIS A 374 6.93 -1.03 9.60
C HIS A 374 7.96 -1.93 8.92
N HIS A 375 9.25 -1.82 9.27
CA HIS A 375 10.27 -2.73 8.77
C HIS A 375 9.99 -4.19 9.19
N LEU A 376 9.62 -4.41 10.46
CA LEU A 376 9.19 -5.71 10.96
C LEU A 376 7.98 -6.24 10.16
N LEU A 377 6.94 -5.42 9.98
CA LEU A 377 5.75 -5.84 9.23
C LEU A 377 6.07 -6.17 7.77
N GLN A 378 6.92 -5.37 7.12
CA GLN A 378 7.36 -5.61 5.74
C GLN A 378 8.18 -6.90 5.63
N ARG A 379 9.01 -7.27 6.62
CA ARG A 379 9.71 -8.57 6.65
C ARG A 379 8.75 -9.75 6.54
N PHE A 380 7.54 -9.64 7.06
CA PHE A 380 6.53 -10.70 6.98
C PHE A 380 5.62 -10.60 5.76
N ARG A 381 5.29 -9.38 5.29
CA ARG A 381 4.37 -9.15 4.16
C ARG A 381 5.04 -9.06 2.78
N MET A 382 6.29 -8.65 2.72
CA MET A 382 7.00 -8.37 1.48
C MET A 382 8.22 -9.28 1.43
N LYS A 383 7.99 -10.59 1.36
CA LYS A 383 9.08 -11.57 1.22
C LYS A 383 9.39 -11.73 -0.26
N GLU A 384 10.68 -11.82 -0.58
CA GLU A 384 11.06 -12.27 -1.92
C GLU A 384 10.49 -13.67 -2.18
N PRO A 385 9.98 -13.93 -3.40
CA PRO A 385 9.42 -15.23 -3.73
C PRO A 385 10.52 -16.30 -3.76
N ASP A 386 10.25 -17.44 -3.12
CA ASP A 386 11.06 -18.65 -3.31
C ASP A 386 10.80 -19.18 -4.73
N ILE A 387 11.79 -19.05 -5.63
CA ILE A 387 11.70 -19.40 -7.07
C ILE A 387 11.92 -20.91 -7.31
N ALA A 388 11.91 -21.73 -6.25
CA ALA A 388 12.07 -23.18 -6.33
C ALA A 388 10.92 -23.85 -7.11
#